data_AF-A0A800FB27-F1
#
_entry.id   AF-A0A800FB27-F1
#
_cell.length_a   1.000
_cell.length_b   1.000
_cell.length_c   1.000
_cell.angle_alpha   90.00
_cell.angle_beta   90.00
_cell.angle_gamma   90.00
#
_symmetry.space_group_name_H-M   'P 1'
#
loop_
_entity.id
_entity.type
_entity.pdbx_description
1 polymer ?
#
loop_
_entity_poly.entity_id
_entity_poly.type
_entity_poly.pdbx_seq_one_letter_code
_entity_poly.pdbx_strand_id
1 'polypeptide(L)'
;MRFHSVTLAFAGSLLLLACGPAQTARFQIEETTISDIQAGILRGELTSTRVVELYLSRIEVFNGTCVDEPEGILGAISTIPGAGKINALITLNLRPAERLSRGFDERKARSMTDAADDDPAMPDALEVAAEQDAYFASTGELIGPLHGVVMAIKDQFDTFDMRTTSGADAFYANDRPPRDATFVQRLRDAGAIILAKANMGEYAAGGVTGTRSSFGGTNCNAYDTERDPGASSGGSGNSVAANLVTCAIGEETGTSVREPAKNNNVVGLAPTRELVSADGMMQRGITTRVGPICRTVEDVARVLDAYAGFDPRDEVTAFSMGRRPSQPYQSFANEERLDGVRIGVVRE
;
A
#
# COMPACT_ATOMS: atom_id res chain seq x y z
N MET A 1 -6.77 82.45 28.24
CA MET A 1 -5.49 81.74 28.45
C MET A 1 -5.26 80.85 27.23
N ARG A 2 -4.14 81.05 26.53
CA ARG A 2 -3.73 80.30 25.34
C ARG A 2 -3.27 78.90 25.75
N PHE A 3 -3.68 77.86 25.03
CA PHE A 3 -2.95 76.59 24.99
C PHE A 3 -2.78 76.17 23.53
N HIS A 4 -1.50 76.07 23.13
CA HIS A 4 -1.06 75.55 21.83
C HIS A 4 -1.19 74.02 21.85
N SER A 5 -1.74 73.45 20.78
CA SER A 5 -1.63 72.01 20.49
C SER A 5 -0.59 71.81 19.40
N VAL A 6 0.45 71.03 19.71
CA VAL A 6 1.54 70.66 18.81
C VAL A 6 1.15 69.38 18.07
N THR A 7 1.19 69.42 16.74
CA THR A 7 0.96 68.26 15.87
C THR A 7 2.31 67.58 15.57
N LEU A 8 2.49 66.31 15.96
CA LEU A 8 3.63 65.48 15.53
C LEU A 8 3.26 64.75 14.23
N ALA A 9 4.08 64.92 13.19
CA ALA A 9 4.03 64.15 11.96
C ALA A 9 4.99 62.96 12.03
N PHE A 10 4.49 61.75 11.79
CA PHE A 10 5.32 60.55 11.60
C PHE A 10 5.49 60.30 10.10
N ALA A 11 6.74 60.33 9.63
CA ALA A 11 7.12 59.91 8.28
C ALA A 11 7.33 58.39 8.28
N GLY A 12 6.49 57.65 7.55
CA GLY A 12 6.65 56.21 7.31
C GLY A 12 7.50 55.96 6.07
N SER A 13 8.66 55.31 6.25
CA SER A 13 9.49 54.81 5.15
C SER A 13 8.96 53.47 4.65
N LEU A 14 8.56 53.40 3.37
CA LEU A 14 8.22 52.15 2.69
C LEU A 14 9.49 51.35 2.39
N LEU A 15 9.67 50.20 3.03
CA LEU A 15 10.62 49.17 2.58
C LEU A 15 9.94 48.31 1.51
N LEU A 16 10.46 48.39 0.28
CA LEU A 16 10.15 47.45 -0.79
C LEU A 16 10.92 46.14 -0.54
N LEU A 17 10.20 45.11 -0.09
CA LEU A 17 10.71 43.73 -0.03
C LEU A 17 10.69 43.13 -1.44
N ALA A 18 11.86 42.91 -2.01
CA ALA A 18 12.03 42.14 -3.24
C ALA A 18 11.71 40.66 -2.96
N CYS A 19 10.71 40.12 -3.66
CA CYS A 19 10.33 38.71 -3.60
C CYS A 19 11.31 37.89 -4.46
N GLY A 20 12.08 36.99 -3.84
CA GLY A 20 12.86 35.98 -4.56
C GLY A 20 11.95 34.90 -5.16
N PRO A 21 12.46 34.06 -6.09
CA PRO A 21 11.66 32.99 -6.69
C PRO A 21 11.19 32.03 -5.61
N ALA A 22 9.88 31.75 -5.59
CA ALA A 22 9.28 30.80 -4.67
C ALA A 22 9.91 29.42 -4.89
N GLN A 23 10.62 28.94 -3.87
CA GLN A 23 11.05 27.56 -3.78
C GLN A 23 9.78 26.70 -3.86
N THR A 24 9.61 25.92 -4.93
CA THR A 24 8.50 24.98 -5.06
C THR A 24 8.43 24.13 -3.80
N ALA A 25 7.35 24.26 -3.03
CA ALA A 25 7.18 23.54 -1.79
C ALA A 25 7.37 22.03 -2.05
N ARG A 26 8.20 21.38 -1.25
CA ARG A 26 8.46 19.94 -1.35
C ARG A 26 7.14 19.20 -1.11
N PHE A 27 6.68 18.41 -2.07
CA PHE A 27 5.50 17.55 -1.89
C PHE A 27 5.75 16.55 -0.75
N GLN A 28 4.86 16.51 0.22
CA GLN A 28 4.92 15.58 1.36
C GLN A 28 4.04 14.38 1.05
N ILE A 29 4.60 13.18 1.00
CA ILE A 29 3.87 11.95 0.65
C ILE A 29 3.09 11.36 1.85
N GLU A 30 3.49 11.71 3.07
CA GLU A 30 2.88 11.21 4.29
C GLU A 30 1.42 11.67 4.38
N GLU A 31 0.54 10.73 4.73
CA GLU A 31 -0.90 10.94 4.87
C GLU A 31 -1.62 11.39 3.59
N THR A 32 -0.95 11.41 2.43
CA THR A 32 -1.59 11.75 1.15
C THR A 32 -2.59 10.68 0.73
N THR A 33 -3.74 11.13 0.22
CA THR A 33 -4.77 10.27 -0.37
C THR A 33 -4.49 10.01 -1.85
N ILE A 34 -5.24 9.09 -2.47
CA ILE A 34 -5.20 8.91 -3.93
C ILE A 34 -5.53 10.24 -4.65
N SER A 35 -6.51 10.99 -4.13
CA SER A 35 -6.89 12.31 -4.66
C SER A 35 -5.75 13.30 -4.63
N ASP A 36 -5.00 13.37 -3.53
CA ASP A 36 -3.91 14.35 -3.37
C ASP A 36 -2.77 14.07 -4.36
N ILE A 37 -2.40 12.79 -4.52
CA ILE A 37 -1.38 12.36 -5.49
C ILE A 37 -1.79 12.74 -6.91
N GLN A 38 -3.01 12.36 -7.31
CA GLN A 38 -3.51 12.62 -8.66
C GLN A 38 -3.67 14.13 -8.93
N ALA A 39 -4.13 14.89 -7.95
CA ALA A 39 -4.22 16.34 -8.07
C ALA A 39 -2.83 16.99 -8.16
N GLY A 40 -1.83 16.47 -7.44
CA GLY A 40 -0.43 16.91 -7.58
C GLY A 40 0.14 16.65 -8.98
N ILE A 41 -0.15 15.47 -9.55
CA ILE A 41 0.24 15.14 -10.94
C ILE A 41 -0.44 16.07 -11.94
N LEU A 42 -1.76 16.26 -11.82
CA LEU A 42 -2.53 17.15 -12.70
C LEU A 42 -2.07 18.61 -12.64
N ARG A 43 -1.55 19.07 -11.49
CA ARG A 43 -0.96 20.41 -11.33
C ARG A 43 0.50 20.50 -11.79
N GLY A 44 1.13 19.39 -12.17
CA GLY A 44 2.55 19.32 -12.54
C GLY A 44 3.50 19.47 -11.35
N GLU A 45 3.01 19.30 -10.12
CA GLU A 45 3.80 19.36 -8.87
C GLU A 45 4.49 18.04 -8.55
N LEU A 46 4.02 16.95 -9.16
CA LEU A 46 4.40 15.58 -8.86
C LEU A 46 4.40 14.74 -10.15
N THR A 47 5.22 13.70 -10.18
CA THR A 47 5.19 12.66 -11.22
C THR A 47 5.05 11.30 -10.54
N SER A 48 4.54 10.30 -11.24
CA SER A 48 4.44 8.93 -10.75
C SER A 48 5.81 8.37 -10.37
N THR A 49 6.86 8.64 -11.16
CA THR A 49 8.23 8.26 -10.81
C THR A 49 8.63 8.88 -9.47
N ARG A 50 8.30 10.16 -9.27
CA ARG A 50 8.61 10.85 -8.02
C ARG A 50 7.84 10.28 -6.83
N VAL A 51 6.60 9.83 -7.02
CA VAL A 51 5.83 9.13 -5.98
C VAL A 51 6.53 7.84 -5.57
N VAL A 52 6.95 7.01 -6.53
CA VAL A 52 7.67 5.76 -6.25
C VAL A 52 8.98 6.03 -5.50
N GLU A 53 9.77 7.01 -5.94
CA GLU A 53 11.00 7.40 -5.25
C GLU A 53 10.77 7.83 -3.80
N LEU A 54 9.72 8.62 -3.55
CA LEU A 54 9.38 9.07 -2.19
C LEU A 54 9.03 7.89 -1.28
N TYR A 55 8.29 6.89 -1.77
CA TYR A 55 8.01 5.68 -1.02
C TYR A 55 9.25 4.79 -0.84
N LEU A 56 10.08 4.62 -1.87
CA LEU A 56 11.35 3.88 -1.77
C LEU A 56 12.27 4.48 -0.71
N SER A 57 12.44 5.80 -0.66
CA SER A 57 13.22 6.46 0.39
C SER A 57 12.67 6.23 1.80
N ARG A 58 11.36 6.06 1.96
CA ARG A 58 10.77 5.67 3.25
C ARG A 58 11.03 4.21 3.58
N ILE A 59 10.91 3.32 2.59
CA ILE A 59 11.19 1.88 2.74
C ILE A 59 12.65 1.67 3.16
N GLU A 60 13.61 2.39 2.58
CA GLU A 60 15.04 2.35 2.96
C GLU A 60 15.25 2.61 4.46
N VAL A 61 14.46 3.53 5.04
CA VAL A 61 14.60 3.94 6.44
C VAL A 61 13.84 3.02 7.39
N PHE A 62 12.57 2.71 7.07
CA PHE A 62 11.63 2.11 8.02
C PHE A 62 11.33 0.62 7.78
N ASN A 63 11.70 0.05 6.62
CA ASN A 63 11.47 -1.36 6.35
C ASN A 63 12.72 -2.19 6.64
N GLY A 64 12.76 -2.83 7.81
CA GLY A 64 13.79 -3.79 8.18
C GLY A 64 13.54 -4.39 9.56
N THR A 65 14.53 -5.13 10.06
CA THR A 65 14.49 -5.87 11.33
C THR A 65 13.97 -5.02 12.49
N CYS A 66 13.02 -5.57 13.24
CA CYS A 66 12.33 -4.89 14.34
C CYS A 66 12.34 -5.69 15.66
N VAL A 67 12.98 -6.86 15.65
CA VAL A 67 13.15 -7.77 16.79
C VAL A 67 14.59 -8.30 16.77
N ASP A 68 15.07 -8.80 17.90
CA ASP A 68 16.28 -9.63 17.87
C ASP A 68 15.91 -10.97 17.23
N GLU A 69 16.50 -11.25 16.08
CA GLU A 69 16.19 -12.44 15.30
C GLU A 69 16.60 -13.72 16.06
N PRO A 70 15.80 -14.79 15.96
CA PRO A 70 16.05 -16.01 16.69
C PRO A 70 17.26 -16.81 16.16
N GLU A 71 17.83 -17.66 17.01
CA GLU A 71 18.60 -18.80 16.49
C GLU A 71 17.65 -19.77 15.77
N GLY A 72 17.72 -19.79 14.44
CA GLY A 72 16.85 -20.58 13.56
C GLY A 72 15.58 -19.84 13.12
N ILE A 73 15.05 -20.20 11.95
CA ILE A 73 14.10 -19.39 11.14
C ILE A 73 12.82 -18.92 11.89
N LEU A 74 12.28 -19.72 12.81
CA LEU A 74 11.07 -19.39 13.59
C LEU A 74 11.28 -19.61 15.10
N GLY A 75 12.50 -19.42 15.60
CA GLY A 75 12.80 -19.54 17.03
C GLY A 75 12.18 -18.42 17.89
N ALA A 76 12.53 -18.36 19.17
CA ALA A 76 12.03 -17.31 20.07
C ALA A 76 12.68 -15.96 19.76
N ILE A 77 11.87 -14.90 19.67
CA ILE A 77 12.32 -13.52 19.45
C ILE A 77 12.26 -12.70 20.73
N SER A 78 13.06 -11.64 20.83
CA SER A 78 12.87 -10.54 21.78
C SER A 78 12.54 -9.24 21.06
N THR A 79 11.66 -8.43 21.65
CA THR A 79 11.33 -7.11 21.11
C THR A 79 12.51 -6.16 21.26
N ILE A 80 12.67 -5.25 20.30
CA ILE A 80 13.61 -4.13 20.40
C ILE A 80 12.77 -2.88 20.71
N PRO A 81 12.87 -2.32 21.93
CA PRO A 81 12.20 -1.07 22.27
C PRO A 81 12.59 0.05 21.30
N GLY A 82 11.61 0.64 20.62
CA GLY A 82 11.85 1.73 19.67
C GLY A 82 12.73 1.35 18.49
N ALA A 83 12.56 0.15 17.92
CA ALA A 83 13.39 -0.38 16.84
C ALA A 83 13.51 0.55 15.61
N GLY A 84 12.54 1.45 15.41
CA GLY A 84 12.52 2.41 14.30
C GLY A 84 12.28 1.78 12.92
N LYS A 85 12.06 0.46 12.87
CA LYS A 85 11.78 -0.33 11.67
C LYS A 85 10.67 -1.33 11.94
N ILE A 86 10.01 -1.81 10.89
CA ILE A 86 8.78 -2.63 11.03
C ILE A 86 8.70 -3.89 10.14
N ASN A 87 9.66 -4.09 9.24
CA ASN A 87 9.74 -5.23 8.31
C ASN A 87 8.40 -5.59 7.60
N ALA A 88 7.71 -4.59 7.10
CA ALA A 88 6.40 -4.68 6.46
C ALA A 88 6.43 -5.34 5.07
N LEU A 89 7.50 -5.17 4.31
CA LEU A 89 7.61 -5.57 2.90
C LEU A 89 8.73 -6.58 2.72
N ILE A 90 8.46 -7.71 2.06
CA ILE A 90 9.39 -8.83 1.92
C ILE A 90 10.03 -8.95 0.55
N THR A 91 9.37 -8.44 -0.50
CA THR A 91 9.88 -8.41 -1.87
C THR A 91 9.63 -7.01 -2.44
N LEU A 92 10.57 -6.46 -3.20
CA LEU A 92 10.43 -5.18 -3.89
C LEU A 92 10.48 -5.39 -5.40
N ASN A 93 9.54 -4.78 -6.13
CA ASN A 93 9.49 -4.79 -7.59
C ASN A 93 10.50 -3.78 -8.16
N LEU A 94 11.78 -4.14 -8.07
CA LEU A 94 12.90 -3.37 -8.58
C LEU A 94 13.81 -4.26 -9.42
N ARG A 95 14.37 -3.72 -10.49
CA ARG A 95 15.49 -4.38 -11.18
C ARG A 95 16.65 -4.65 -10.20
N PRO A 96 17.42 -5.73 -10.38
CA PRO A 96 18.57 -6.06 -9.54
C PRO A 96 19.54 -4.89 -9.34
N ALA A 97 19.87 -4.16 -10.41
CA ALA A 97 20.79 -3.03 -10.34
C ALA A 97 20.27 -1.90 -9.43
N GLU A 98 18.98 -1.58 -9.52
CA GLU A 98 18.36 -0.53 -8.71
C GLU A 98 18.16 -0.97 -7.25
N ARG A 99 17.79 -2.24 -7.03
CA ARG A 99 17.71 -2.81 -5.68
C ARG A 99 19.07 -2.72 -4.97
N LEU A 100 20.15 -3.09 -5.66
CA LEU A 100 21.51 -3.05 -5.14
C LEU A 100 22.03 -1.62 -4.93
N SER A 101 21.75 -0.69 -5.85
CA SER A 101 22.17 0.71 -5.73
C SER A 101 21.60 1.41 -4.49
N ARG A 102 20.39 1.00 -4.07
CA ARG A 102 19.70 1.47 -2.86
C ARG A 102 20.08 0.72 -1.58
N GLY A 103 20.90 -0.32 -1.69
CA GLY A 103 21.35 -1.11 -0.54
C GLY A 103 20.29 -2.06 0.03
N PHE A 104 19.26 -2.42 -0.73
CA PHE A 104 18.29 -3.42 -0.31
C PHE A 104 18.89 -4.84 -0.36
N ASP A 105 18.60 -5.63 0.67
CA ASP A 105 19.07 -7.01 0.82
C ASP A 105 18.65 -7.93 -0.34
N GLU A 106 19.40 -9.02 -0.55
CA GLU A 106 19.13 -10.02 -1.58
C GLU A 106 17.75 -10.67 -1.42
N ARG A 107 17.28 -10.91 -0.19
CA ARG A 107 15.94 -11.47 0.06
C ARG A 107 14.79 -10.53 -0.31
N LYS A 108 15.09 -9.27 -0.69
CA LYS A 108 14.10 -8.34 -1.28
C LYS A 108 13.99 -8.46 -2.81
N ALA A 109 14.77 -9.33 -3.44
CA ALA A 109 14.72 -9.55 -4.89
C ALA A 109 13.36 -10.08 -5.35
N ARG A 110 13.01 -9.79 -6.61
CA ARG A 110 11.74 -10.19 -7.20
C ARG A 110 11.62 -11.70 -7.34
N SER A 111 12.73 -12.43 -7.40
CA SER A 111 12.76 -13.89 -7.34
C SER A 111 14.06 -14.35 -6.68
N MET A 112 14.02 -15.52 -6.04
CA MET A 112 15.22 -16.22 -5.55
C MET A 112 15.58 -17.46 -6.38
N THR A 113 14.76 -17.78 -7.39
CA THR A 113 14.84 -19.05 -8.13
C THR A 113 14.86 -18.87 -9.64
N ASP A 114 14.43 -17.71 -10.13
CA ASP A 114 14.46 -17.34 -11.54
C ASP A 114 15.66 -16.43 -11.83
N ALA A 115 16.56 -16.89 -12.71
CA ALA A 115 17.73 -16.12 -13.12
C ALA A 115 17.40 -15.00 -14.13
N ALA A 116 16.21 -15.00 -14.72
CA ALA A 116 15.76 -14.02 -15.72
C ALA A 116 15.10 -12.79 -15.07
N ASP A 117 15.64 -12.29 -13.95
CA ASP A 117 15.08 -11.14 -13.25
C ASP A 117 15.27 -9.79 -13.99
N ASP A 118 15.90 -9.79 -15.17
CA ASP A 118 16.07 -8.62 -16.03
C ASP A 118 15.24 -8.69 -17.33
N ASP A 119 14.25 -9.58 -17.42
CA ASP A 119 13.38 -9.66 -18.60
C ASP A 119 12.61 -8.32 -18.82
N PRO A 120 12.74 -7.68 -19.99
CA PRO A 120 11.98 -6.46 -20.31
C PRO A 120 10.46 -6.66 -20.30
N ALA A 121 9.96 -7.89 -20.47
CA ALA A 121 8.53 -8.20 -20.37
C ALA A 121 7.98 -8.15 -18.93
N MET A 122 8.85 -7.99 -17.93
CA MET A 122 8.51 -7.83 -16.51
C MET A 122 8.95 -6.44 -16.00
N PRO A 123 8.24 -5.37 -16.39
CA PRO A 123 8.58 -4.02 -15.97
C PRO A 123 8.54 -3.89 -14.44
N ASP A 124 9.53 -3.23 -13.88
CA ASP A 124 9.57 -2.93 -12.45
C ASP A 124 8.69 -1.71 -12.11
N ALA A 125 8.61 -1.38 -10.81
CA ALA A 125 7.74 -0.29 -10.36
C ALA A 125 8.16 1.10 -10.89
N LEU A 126 9.46 1.34 -11.12
CA LEU A 126 9.94 2.62 -11.65
C LEU A 126 9.69 2.71 -13.16
N GLU A 127 9.82 1.61 -13.89
CA GLU A 127 9.49 1.53 -15.32
C GLU A 127 8.00 1.81 -15.55
N VAL A 128 7.11 1.15 -14.78
CA VAL A 128 5.66 1.44 -14.84
C VAL A 128 5.36 2.89 -14.50
N ALA A 129 6.05 3.47 -13.52
CA ALA A 129 5.85 4.87 -13.15
C ALA A 129 6.33 5.84 -14.23
N ALA A 130 7.45 5.54 -14.89
CA ALA A 130 7.96 6.32 -16.01
C ALA A 130 7.05 6.25 -17.24
N GLU A 131 6.42 5.09 -17.49
CA GLU A 131 5.41 4.93 -18.53
C GLU A 131 4.17 5.80 -18.26
N GLN A 132 3.73 5.85 -17.00
CA GLN A 132 2.64 6.74 -16.58
C GLN A 132 2.99 8.22 -16.80
N ASP A 133 4.22 8.62 -16.46
CA ASP A 133 4.69 9.99 -16.65
C ASP A 133 4.75 10.36 -18.15
N ALA A 134 5.23 9.44 -19.00
CA ALA A 134 5.26 9.64 -20.45
C ALA A 134 3.85 9.74 -21.05
N TYR A 135 2.93 8.88 -20.59
CA TYR A 135 1.52 8.93 -21.00
C TYR A 135 0.90 10.29 -20.65
N PHE A 136 1.06 10.73 -19.38
CA PHE A 136 0.53 12.01 -18.93
C PHE A 136 1.15 13.20 -19.68
N ALA A 137 2.47 13.20 -19.90
CA ALA A 137 3.14 14.26 -20.66
C ALA A 137 2.65 14.37 -22.12
N SER A 138 2.25 13.24 -22.73
CA SER A 138 1.79 13.22 -24.12
C SER A 138 0.29 13.52 -24.31
N THR A 139 -0.54 13.24 -23.29
CA THR A 139 -2.00 13.32 -23.39
C THR A 139 -2.62 14.40 -22.51
N GLY A 140 -1.97 14.76 -21.40
CA GLY A 140 -2.56 15.55 -20.32
C GLY A 140 -3.58 14.76 -19.48
N GLU A 141 -3.70 13.44 -19.68
CA GLU A 141 -4.69 12.58 -19.04
C GLU A 141 -4.03 11.54 -18.13
N LEU A 142 -4.75 11.16 -17.06
CA LEU A 142 -4.35 10.02 -16.23
C LEU A 142 -4.70 8.72 -16.97
N ILE A 143 -3.80 7.72 -16.90
CA ILE A 143 -3.98 6.43 -17.59
C ILE A 143 -5.16 5.60 -17.06
N GLY A 144 -5.60 5.89 -15.84
CA GLY A 144 -6.68 5.16 -15.17
C GLY A 144 -6.97 5.70 -13.77
N PRO A 145 -8.00 5.16 -13.08
CA PRO A 145 -8.46 5.67 -11.79
C PRO A 145 -7.44 5.48 -10.65
N LEU A 146 -6.42 4.63 -10.83
CA LEU A 146 -5.33 4.39 -9.90
C LEU A 146 -3.97 4.90 -10.40
N HIS A 147 -3.93 5.76 -11.42
CA HIS A 147 -2.68 6.40 -11.87
C HIS A 147 -1.93 7.04 -10.70
N GLY A 148 -0.62 6.77 -10.60
CA GLY A 148 0.26 7.23 -9.52
C GLY A 148 0.08 6.53 -8.17
N VAL A 149 -0.86 5.57 -8.05
CA VAL A 149 -1.14 4.88 -6.78
C VAL A 149 -0.17 3.73 -6.57
N VAL A 150 0.75 3.89 -5.62
CA VAL A 150 1.73 2.88 -5.23
C VAL A 150 1.12 1.90 -4.24
N MET A 151 1.21 0.59 -4.54
CA MET A 151 0.56 -0.46 -3.77
C MET A 151 1.50 -1.59 -3.35
N ALA A 152 1.20 -2.19 -2.19
CA ALA A 152 1.75 -3.47 -1.76
C ALA A 152 0.70 -4.59 -1.84
N ILE A 153 1.10 -5.79 -2.22
CA ILE A 153 0.23 -6.95 -2.36
C ILE A 153 0.68 -8.01 -1.36
N LYS A 154 -0.21 -8.52 -0.49
CA LYS A 154 0.12 -9.62 0.43
C LYS A 154 0.74 -10.80 -0.33
N ASP A 155 1.78 -11.40 0.23
CA ASP A 155 2.67 -12.31 -0.52
C ASP A 155 2.02 -13.58 -1.10
N GLN A 156 0.86 -14.00 -0.60
CA GLN A 156 0.15 -15.18 -1.12
C GLN A 156 -0.63 -14.97 -2.42
N PHE A 157 -0.65 -13.74 -2.96
CA PHE A 157 -1.34 -13.40 -4.19
C PHE A 157 -0.38 -13.36 -5.37
N ASP A 158 -0.71 -14.05 -6.45
CA ASP A 158 0.15 -14.17 -7.61
C ASP A 158 0.43 -12.80 -8.25
N THR A 159 1.71 -12.53 -8.49
CA THR A 159 2.22 -11.39 -9.27
C THR A 159 3.19 -11.93 -10.30
N PHE A 160 3.00 -11.71 -11.60
CA PHE A 160 3.87 -12.34 -12.61
C PHE A 160 5.32 -11.82 -12.56
N ASP A 161 5.57 -10.63 -12.00
CA ASP A 161 6.87 -9.97 -11.95
C ASP A 161 7.63 -10.22 -10.63
N MET A 162 6.96 -10.73 -9.60
CA MET A 162 7.54 -11.00 -8.28
C MET A 162 7.12 -12.34 -7.71
N ARG A 163 7.94 -12.88 -6.82
CA ARG A 163 7.67 -14.13 -6.13
C ARG A 163 6.37 -14.09 -5.33
N THR A 164 5.77 -15.26 -5.20
CA THR A 164 4.57 -15.50 -4.38
C THR A 164 4.82 -16.78 -3.59
N THR A 165 5.13 -16.65 -2.30
CA THR A 165 5.49 -17.81 -1.47
C THR A 165 4.61 -17.99 -0.25
N SER A 166 3.62 -17.11 -0.09
CA SER A 166 2.78 -17.02 1.10
C SER A 166 3.62 -16.89 2.39
N GLY A 167 4.76 -16.21 2.30
CA GLY A 167 5.73 -16.00 3.37
C GLY A 167 6.70 -17.16 3.61
N ALA A 168 6.57 -18.29 2.92
CA ALA A 168 7.38 -19.46 3.20
C ALA A 168 8.77 -19.40 2.54
N ASP A 169 9.80 -19.78 3.29
CA ASP A 169 11.15 -20.08 2.81
C ASP A 169 11.21 -21.55 2.38
N ALA A 170 10.50 -21.85 1.30
CA ALA A 170 10.40 -23.18 0.71
C ALA A 170 11.17 -23.25 -0.62
N PHE A 171 11.61 -24.45 -0.98
CA PHE A 171 12.33 -24.70 -2.23
C PHE A 171 11.35 -24.80 -3.40
N TYR A 172 10.95 -23.66 -3.95
CA TYR A 172 10.15 -23.58 -5.17
C TYR A 172 11.03 -23.83 -6.40
N ALA A 173 10.51 -24.55 -7.40
CA ALA A 173 11.20 -24.70 -8.68
C ALA A 173 11.26 -23.36 -9.45
N ASN A 174 10.18 -22.60 -9.36
CA ASN A 174 10.11 -21.18 -9.68
C ASN A 174 9.12 -20.54 -8.69
N ASP A 175 9.57 -19.55 -7.93
CA ASP A 175 8.75 -18.83 -6.95
C ASP A 175 7.93 -17.70 -7.57
N ARG A 176 8.14 -17.40 -8.86
CA ARG A 176 7.35 -16.47 -9.65
C ARG A 176 6.21 -17.20 -10.37
N PRO A 177 4.94 -16.81 -10.14
CA PRO A 177 3.81 -17.39 -10.84
C PRO A 177 3.81 -16.96 -12.31
N PRO A 178 3.20 -17.76 -13.21
CA PRO A 178 3.20 -17.46 -14.66
C PRO A 178 2.28 -16.30 -15.06
N ARG A 179 1.49 -15.77 -14.13
CA ARG A 179 0.51 -14.69 -14.37
C ARG A 179 0.13 -14.00 -13.06
N ASP A 180 -0.46 -12.82 -13.17
CA ASP A 180 -1.12 -12.17 -12.05
C ASP A 180 -2.39 -12.91 -11.61
N ALA A 181 -2.70 -12.76 -10.31
CA ALA A 181 -4.04 -12.93 -9.79
C ALA A 181 -5.03 -12.00 -10.53
N THR A 182 -6.29 -12.41 -10.68
CA THR A 182 -7.27 -11.60 -11.44
C THR A 182 -7.36 -10.17 -10.95
N PHE A 183 -7.43 -9.97 -9.63
CA PHE A 183 -7.55 -8.63 -9.08
C PHE A 183 -6.25 -7.81 -9.24
N VAL A 184 -5.07 -8.44 -9.21
CA VAL A 184 -3.78 -7.75 -9.43
C VAL A 184 -3.72 -7.23 -10.85
N GLN A 185 -4.12 -8.04 -11.84
CA GLN A 185 -4.21 -7.59 -13.23
C GLN A 185 -5.14 -6.37 -13.35
N ARG A 186 -6.34 -6.42 -12.73
CA ARG A 186 -7.28 -5.29 -12.74
C ARG A 186 -6.72 -4.03 -12.08
N LEU A 187 -5.94 -4.16 -11.01
CA LEU A 187 -5.26 -3.03 -10.39
C LEU A 187 -4.24 -2.40 -11.35
N ARG A 188 -3.44 -3.22 -12.06
CA ARG A 188 -2.50 -2.72 -13.08
C ARG A 188 -3.23 -2.06 -14.25
N ASP A 189 -4.31 -2.67 -14.75
CA ASP A 189 -5.15 -2.12 -15.82
C ASP A 189 -5.77 -0.77 -15.43
N ALA A 190 -6.03 -0.58 -14.13
CA ALA A 190 -6.51 0.69 -13.56
C ALA A 190 -5.39 1.73 -13.35
N GLY A 191 -4.13 1.39 -13.60
CA GLY A 191 -2.97 2.26 -13.45
C GLY A 191 -2.25 2.17 -12.09
N ALA A 192 -2.51 1.16 -11.27
CA ALA A 192 -1.78 1.00 -10.01
C ALA A 192 -0.32 0.56 -10.25
N ILE A 193 0.60 1.09 -9.45
CA ILE A 193 2.01 0.71 -9.44
C ILE A 193 2.23 -0.30 -8.31
N ILE A 194 2.43 -1.56 -8.66
CA ILE A 194 2.68 -2.62 -7.68
C ILE A 194 4.17 -2.61 -7.30
N LEU A 195 4.48 -2.03 -6.14
CA LEU A 195 5.85 -1.81 -5.67
C LEU A 195 6.43 -2.99 -4.89
N ALA A 196 5.59 -3.73 -4.17
CA ALA A 196 6.11 -4.70 -3.20
C ALA A 196 5.14 -5.83 -2.88
N LYS A 197 5.72 -6.92 -2.35
CA LYS A 197 5.00 -7.96 -1.63
C LYS A 197 5.03 -7.65 -0.13
N ALA A 198 3.86 -7.61 0.50
CA ALA A 198 3.74 -7.38 1.93
C ALA A 198 4.01 -8.66 2.74
N ASN A 199 4.72 -8.51 3.85
CA ASN A 199 4.96 -9.58 4.82
C ASN A 199 3.63 -10.06 5.41
N MET A 200 3.61 -11.29 5.90
CA MET A 200 2.40 -11.91 6.39
C MET A 200 2.70 -13.00 7.42
N GLY A 201 1.66 -13.44 8.12
CA GLY A 201 1.70 -14.74 8.79
C GLY A 201 1.78 -15.83 7.75
N GLU A 202 2.81 -16.67 7.83
CA GLU A 202 3.07 -17.73 6.85
C GLU A 202 1.84 -18.61 6.59
N TYR A 203 1.56 -18.90 5.32
CA TYR A 203 0.34 -19.61 4.88
C TYR A 203 -0.96 -19.05 5.46
N ALA A 204 -1.00 -17.72 5.61
CA ALA A 204 -2.06 -16.95 6.24
C ALA A 204 -2.39 -17.39 7.67
N ALA A 205 -1.45 -17.95 8.42
CA ALA A 205 -1.64 -18.31 9.82
C ALA A 205 -2.06 -17.09 10.67
N GLY A 206 -3.03 -17.29 11.58
CA GLY A 206 -3.52 -16.24 12.47
C GLY A 206 -2.91 -16.31 13.87
N GLY A 207 -3.30 -15.38 14.75
CA GLY A 207 -2.83 -15.30 16.13
C GLY A 207 -1.42 -14.74 16.25
N VAL A 208 -0.83 -14.82 17.44
CA VAL A 208 0.47 -14.21 17.79
C VAL A 208 1.63 -14.75 16.93
N THR A 209 1.55 -16.01 16.49
CA THR A 209 2.54 -16.59 15.57
C THR A 209 2.35 -16.16 14.12
N GLY A 210 1.23 -15.51 13.80
CA GLY A 210 0.83 -15.05 12.47
C GLY A 210 1.36 -13.68 12.05
N THR A 211 2.33 -13.14 12.79
CA THR A 211 3.01 -11.86 12.52
C THR A 211 4.41 -12.03 11.96
N ARG A 212 4.77 -13.28 11.64
CA ARG A 212 6.07 -13.63 11.10
C ARG A 212 5.94 -14.71 10.04
N SER A 213 6.94 -14.76 9.19
CA SER A 213 7.08 -15.81 8.19
C SER A 213 8.52 -16.26 8.09
N SER A 214 8.75 -17.50 7.65
CA SER A 214 10.10 -18.03 7.50
C SER A 214 10.90 -17.28 6.45
N PHE A 215 10.25 -16.78 5.40
CA PHE A 215 10.93 -15.99 4.38
C PHE A 215 11.14 -14.54 4.83
N GLY A 216 10.05 -13.92 5.29
CA GLY A 216 9.98 -12.49 5.56
C GLY A 216 10.50 -12.08 6.93
N GLY A 217 10.65 -13.01 7.87
CA GLY A 217 10.93 -12.71 9.28
C GLY A 217 9.72 -12.09 9.99
N THR A 218 9.97 -11.55 11.19
CA THR A 218 8.93 -10.90 12.02
C THR A 218 8.63 -9.49 11.52
N ASN A 219 7.35 -9.12 11.45
CA ASN A 219 6.91 -7.73 11.26
C ASN A 219 6.33 -7.15 12.55
N CYS A 220 6.48 -5.84 12.72
CA CYS A 220 6.10 -5.14 13.94
C CYS A 220 5.08 -4.03 13.67
N ASN A 221 4.34 -3.62 14.70
CA ASN A 221 3.37 -2.53 14.61
C ASN A 221 4.07 -1.17 14.44
N ALA A 222 3.54 -0.33 13.55
CA ALA A 222 4.10 0.99 13.25
C ALA A 222 3.95 2.00 14.40
N TYR A 223 2.98 1.81 15.29
CA TYR A 223 2.75 2.67 16.45
C TYR A 223 3.59 2.28 17.68
N ASP A 224 3.96 1.01 17.78
CA ASP A 224 4.75 0.46 18.88
C ASP A 224 5.45 -0.82 18.38
N THR A 225 6.76 -0.77 18.16
CA THR A 225 7.53 -1.88 17.58
C THR A 225 7.58 -3.11 18.48
N GLU A 226 7.12 -3.01 19.72
CA GLU A 226 7.02 -4.15 20.64
C GLU A 226 5.64 -4.84 20.58
N ARG A 227 4.74 -4.39 19.69
CA ARG A 227 3.38 -4.91 19.54
C ARG A 227 3.11 -5.61 18.22
N ASP A 228 2.11 -6.48 18.28
CA ASP A 228 1.54 -7.21 17.16
C ASP A 228 0.84 -6.26 16.15
N PRO A 229 1.25 -6.23 14.86
CA PRO A 229 0.58 -5.44 13.81
C PRO A 229 -0.74 -6.06 13.33
N GLY A 230 -1.18 -7.17 13.89
CA GLY A 230 -2.31 -7.98 13.45
C GLY A 230 -1.89 -9.03 12.43
N ALA A 231 -2.67 -10.11 12.35
CA ALA A 231 -2.39 -11.26 11.49
C ALA A 231 -3.58 -11.59 10.57
N SER A 232 -3.36 -12.22 9.42
CA SER A 232 -2.08 -12.54 8.79
C SER A 232 -1.61 -11.46 7.81
N SER A 233 -2.41 -10.42 7.51
CA SER A 233 -2.00 -9.33 6.60
C SER A 233 -1.28 -8.19 7.34
N GLY A 234 -0.45 -8.51 8.34
CA GLY A 234 0.27 -7.54 9.17
C GLY A 234 1.12 -6.58 8.35
N GLY A 235 1.86 -7.11 7.37
CA GLY A 235 2.66 -6.33 6.42
C GLY A 235 1.83 -5.36 5.58
N SER A 236 0.63 -5.77 5.16
CA SER A 236 -0.27 -4.89 4.37
C SER A 236 -0.80 -3.74 5.23
N GLY A 237 -1.14 -4.01 6.50
CA GLY A 237 -1.63 -2.99 7.43
C GLY A 237 -0.54 -2.00 7.83
N ASN A 238 0.61 -2.50 8.29
CA ASN A 238 1.68 -1.65 8.79
C ASN A 238 2.41 -0.90 7.66
N SER A 239 2.48 -1.41 6.43
CA SER A 239 3.05 -0.67 5.29
C SER A 239 2.24 0.58 4.97
N VAL A 240 0.91 0.50 5.09
CA VAL A 240 0.02 1.66 4.86
C VAL A 240 0.13 2.65 6.01
N ALA A 241 0.12 2.17 7.25
CA ALA A 241 0.22 3.01 8.45
C ALA A 241 1.55 3.77 8.54
N ALA A 242 2.66 3.13 8.16
CA ALA A 242 3.98 3.78 8.12
C ALA A 242 4.23 4.58 6.83
N ASN A 243 3.22 4.74 5.96
CA ASN A 243 3.35 5.44 4.68
C ASN A 243 4.49 4.87 3.81
N LEU A 244 4.60 3.54 3.73
CA LEU A 244 5.53 2.85 2.83
C LEU A 244 4.90 2.58 1.45
N VAL A 245 3.57 2.66 1.38
CA VAL A 245 2.75 2.61 0.16
C VAL A 245 1.49 3.47 0.36
N THR A 246 0.76 3.77 -0.72
CA THR A 246 -0.53 4.48 -0.65
C THR A 246 -1.61 3.57 -0.09
N CYS A 247 -1.73 2.37 -0.65
CA CYS A 247 -2.67 1.33 -0.24
C CYS A 247 -2.02 -0.05 -0.31
N ALA A 248 -2.61 -1.05 0.32
CA ALA A 248 -2.21 -2.43 0.19
C ALA A 248 -3.43 -3.34 -0.02
N ILE A 249 -3.19 -4.54 -0.54
CA ILE A 249 -4.19 -5.61 -0.57
C ILE A 249 -3.84 -6.65 0.49
N GLY A 250 -4.85 -7.04 1.27
CA GLY A 250 -4.80 -8.12 2.24
C GLY A 250 -5.78 -9.24 1.87
N GLU A 251 -5.76 -10.28 2.69
CA GLU A 251 -6.73 -11.37 2.62
C GLU A 251 -7.31 -11.64 4.00
N GLU A 252 -8.57 -12.06 4.02
CA GLU A 252 -9.30 -12.44 5.22
C GLU A 252 -10.09 -13.73 5.08
N THR A 253 -9.69 -14.75 5.85
CA THR A 253 -10.50 -15.96 6.08
C THR A 253 -11.29 -15.85 7.39
N GLY A 254 -10.70 -15.21 8.40
CA GLY A 254 -11.32 -14.90 9.70
C GLY A 254 -11.34 -13.39 9.98
N THR A 255 -10.19 -12.83 10.34
CA THR A 255 -10.02 -11.40 10.68
C THR A 255 -8.86 -10.72 9.94
N SER A 256 -8.22 -11.42 8.99
CA SER A 256 -6.91 -11.05 8.48
C SER A 256 -6.82 -9.81 7.58
N VAL A 257 -7.93 -9.09 7.33
CA VAL A 257 -7.91 -7.71 6.81
C VAL A 257 -8.27 -6.74 7.93
N ARG A 258 -9.38 -7.01 8.64
CA ARG A 258 -9.93 -6.09 9.65
C ARG A 258 -9.06 -5.98 10.91
N GLU A 259 -8.40 -7.05 11.34
CA GLU A 259 -7.52 -7.05 12.50
C GLU A 259 -6.22 -6.29 12.25
N PRO A 260 -5.46 -6.53 11.17
CA PRO A 260 -4.32 -5.66 10.83
C PRO A 260 -4.73 -4.20 10.65
N ALA A 261 -5.89 -3.94 10.04
CA ALA A 261 -6.38 -2.57 9.90
C ALA A 261 -6.65 -1.90 11.26
N LYS A 262 -7.36 -2.58 12.15
CA LYS A 262 -7.62 -2.13 13.52
C LYS A 262 -6.32 -1.93 14.32
N ASN A 263 -5.37 -2.85 14.24
CA ASN A 263 -4.11 -2.77 14.99
C ASN A 263 -3.19 -1.64 14.50
N ASN A 264 -3.24 -1.30 13.21
CA ASN A 264 -2.40 -0.25 12.62
C ASN A 264 -3.18 1.04 12.30
N ASN A 265 -4.38 1.24 12.89
CA ASN A 265 -5.16 2.47 12.72
C ASN A 265 -5.33 2.90 11.24
N VAL A 266 -5.67 1.94 10.38
CA VAL A 266 -5.97 2.15 8.96
C VAL A 266 -7.33 1.55 8.63
N VAL A 267 -7.88 1.87 7.47
CA VAL A 267 -9.16 1.34 7.00
C VAL A 267 -8.92 0.05 6.22
N GLY A 268 -9.56 -1.04 6.64
CA GLY A 268 -9.54 -2.32 5.94
C GLY A 268 -10.95 -2.83 5.70
N LEU A 269 -11.25 -3.21 4.46
CA LEU A 269 -12.56 -3.72 4.07
C LEU A 269 -12.46 -5.17 3.61
N ALA A 270 -13.15 -6.08 4.29
CA ALA A 270 -13.36 -7.45 3.82
C ALA A 270 -14.72 -7.51 3.12
N PRO A 271 -14.78 -7.48 1.78
CA PRO A 271 -16.05 -7.49 1.07
C PRO A 271 -16.73 -8.86 1.18
N THR A 272 -18.00 -8.91 0.77
CA THR A 272 -18.71 -10.16 0.47
C THR A 272 -17.81 -11.05 -0.42
N ARG A 273 -17.68 -12.35 -0.10
CA ARG A 273 -16.70 -13.29 -0.70
C ARG A 273 -16.80 -13.32 -2.22
N GLU A 274 -18.00 -13.19 -2.73
CA GLU A 274 -18.36 -13.27 -4.13
C GLU A 274 -17.98 -12.01 -4.92
N LEU A 275 -17.71 -10.89 -4.24
CA LEU A 275 -17.47 -9.61 -4.93
C LEU A 275 -16.12 -9.58 -5.66
N VAL A 276 -15.13 -10.30 -5.15
CA VAL A 276 -13.76 -10.25 -5.64
C VAL A 276 -13.28 -11.68 -5.87
N SER A 277 -12.65 -11.89 -7.03
CA SER A 277 -12.03 -13.17 -7.38
C SER A 277 -10.89 -13.54 -6.44
N ALA A 278 -10.85 -14.81 -6.07
CA ALA A 278 -9.74 -15.45 -5.36
C ALA A 278 -8.80 -16.23 -6.30
N ASP A 279 -8.95 -16.09 -7.63
CA ASP A 279 -8.05 -16.70 -8.62
C ASP A 279 -6.63 -16.10 -8.53
N GLY A 280 -5.62 -16.97 -8.55
CA GLY A 280 -4.22 -16.61 -8.34
C GLY A 280 -3.88 -16.30 -6.88
N MET A 281 -4.44 -17.04 -5.93
CA MET A 281 -4.13 -16.93 -4.50
C MET A 281 -3.87 -18.32 -3.91
N MET A 282 -2.87 -18.42 -3.02
CA MET A 282 -2.77 -19.56 -2.10
C MET A 282 -3.87 -19.43 -1.03
N GLN A 283 -5.02 -20.08 -1.26
CA GLN A 283 -6.19 -19.91 -0.39
C GLN A 283 -6.04 -20.67 0.92
N ARG A 284 -6.60 -20.11 2.00
CA ARG A 284 -6.68 -20.77 3.31
C ARG A 284 -8.00 -21.52 3.53
N GLY A 285 -9.10 -21.09 2.91
CA GLY A 285 -10.39 -21.78 3.03
C GLY A 285 -11.52 -21.17 2.20
N ILE A 286 -12.71 -21.74 2.32
CA ILE A 286 -13.88 -21.35 1.51
C ILE A 286 -14.40 -19.92 1.80
N THR A 287 -14.07 -19.37 2.97
CA THR A 287 -14.48 -18.02 3.39
C THR A 287 -13.43 -16.95 3.08
N THR A 288 -12.33 -17.30 2.41
CA THR A 288 -11.22 -16.41 2.09
C THR A 288 -11.64 -15.26 1.17
N ARG A 289 -11.52 -14.02 1.65
CA ARG A 289 -11.87 -12.77 0.94
C ARG A 289 -10.60 -11.98 0.62
N VAL A 290 -10.63 -11.25 -0.49
CA VAL A 290 -9.59 -10.26 -0.85
C VAL A 290 -10.10 -8.88 -0.50
N GLY A 291 -9.29 -8.06 0.18
CA GLY A 291 -9.74 -6.77 0.71
C GLY A 291 -8.66 -5.70 0.63
N PRO A 292 -9.02 -4.43 0.32
CA PRO A 292 -8.06 -3.34 0.31
C PRO A 292 -7.86 -2.80 1.73
N ILE A 293 -6.67 -2.27 1.96
CA ILE A 293 -6.27 -1.58 3.18
C ILE A 293 -5.67 -0.23 2.75
N CYS A 294 -6.27 0.88 3.17
CA CYS A 294 -5.80 2.23 2.90
C CYS A 294 -5.96 3.12 4.15
N ARG A 295 -5.48 4.36 4.12
CA ARG A 295 -5.64 5.30 5.24
C ARG A 295 -7.07 5.85 5.37
N THR A 296 -7.80 5.94 4.26
CA THR A 296 -9.14 6.53 4.22
C THR A 296 -10.19 5.57 3.67
N VAL A 297 -11.46 5.80 4.04
CA VAL A 297 -12.60 5.05 3.48
C VAL A 297 -12.75 5.32 1.98
N GLU A 298 -12.50 6.55 1.55
CA GLU A 298 -12.52 6.94 0.14
C GLU A 298 -11.51 6.15 -0.69
N ASP A 299 -10.26 6.06 -0.22
CA ASP A 299 -9.23 5.30 -0.94
C ASP A 299 -9.56 3.80 -0.98
N VAL A 300 -10.07 3.22 0.11
CA VAL A 300 -10.56 1.83 0.14
C VAL A 300 -11.65 1.61 -0.92
N ALA A 301 -12.60 2.53 -1.05
CA ALA A 301 -13.69 2.42 -2.00
C ALA A 301 -13.20 2.57 -3.45
N ARG A 302 -12.28 3.51 -3.72
CA ARG A 302 -11.62 3.69 -5.02
C ARG A 302 -10.87 2.44 -5.47
N VAL A 303 -10.10 1.83 -4.57
CA VAL A 303 -9.37 0.61 -4.88
C VAL A 303 -10.36 -0.53 -5.12
N LEU A 304 -11.41 -0.68 -4.30
CA LEU A 304 -12.45 -1.71 -4.53
C LEU A 304 -13.14 -1.56 -5.90
N ASP A 305 -13.43 -0.33 -6.33
CA ASP A 305 -14.01 -0.05 -7.65
C ASP A 305 -13.16 -0.59 -8.80
N ALA A 306 -11.84 -0.52 -8.67
CA ALA A 306 -10.89 -0.93 -9.70
C ALA A 306 -10.90 -2.45 -9.94
N TYR A 307 -11.04 -3.28 -8.88
CA TYR A 307 -10.81 -4.73 -9.00
C TYR A 307 -12.04 -5.61 -8.72
N ALA A 308 -13.11 -5.07 -8.14
CA ALA A 308 -14.34 -5.84 -7.87
C ALA A 308 -15.06 -6.28 -9.16
N GLY A 309 -15.68 -7.46 -9.13
CA GLY A 309 -16.57 -7.94 -10.18
C GLY A 309 -16.32 -9.38 -10.62
N PHE A 310 -17.24 -9.87 -11.45
CA PHE A 310 -17.25 -11.23 -12.00
C PHE A 310 -15.94 -11.60 -12.67
N ASP A 311 -15.47 -12.80 -12.39
CA ASP A 311 -14.31 -13.43 -13.00
C ASP A 311 -14.69 -14.87 -13.42
N PRO A 312 -14.60 -15.23 -14.71
CA PRO A 312 -14.89 -16.59 -15.16
C PRO A 312 -13.93 -17.65 -14.58
N ARG A 313 -12.80 -17.25 -13.98
CA ARG A 313 -11.85 -18.15 -13.31
C ARG A 313 -12.18 -18.42 -11.83
N ASP A 314 -13.10 -17.67 -11.24
CA ASP A 314 -13.63 -17.91 -9.90
C ASP A 314 -15.16 -17.94 -9.96
N GLU A 315 -15.72 -19.14 -10.05
CA GLU A 315 -17.16 -19.40 -10.18
C GLU A 315 -17.98 -18.75 -9.06
N VAL A 316 -17.39 -18.54 -7.88
CA VAL A 316 -18.04 -17.89 -6.73
C VAL A 316 -18.39 -16.44 -7.06
N THR A 317 -17.66 -15.80 -7.97
CA THR A 317 -17.94 -14.41 -8.37
C THR A 317 -19.17 -14.26 -9.26
N ALA A 318 -19.71 -15.35 -9.82
CA ALA A 318 -20.96 -15.32 -10.58
C ALA A 318 -22.13 -14.78 -9.73
N PHE A 319 -22.09 -15.01 -8.41
CA PHE A 319 -23.09 -14.52 -7.47
C PHE A 319 -23.01 -13.01 -7.21
N SER A 320 -21.96 -12.31 -7.67
CA SER A 320 -21.88 -10.84 -7.60
C SER A 320 -22.60 -10.13 -8.75
N MET A 321 -22.90 -10.84 -9.84
CA MET A 321 -23.56 -10.28 -11.02
C MET A 321 -24.92 -9.70 -10.65
N GLY A 322 -25.13 -8.43 -11.00
CA GLY A 322 -26.36 -7.68 -10.68
C GLY A 322 -26.52 -7.27 -9.21
N ARG A 323 -25.53 -7.55 -8.33
CA ARG A 323 -25.56 -7.15 -6.91
C ARG A 323 -24.64 -5.97 -6.59
N ARG A 324 -23.81 -5.55 -7.54
CA ARG A 324 -23.01 -4.32 -7.42
C ARG A 324 -23.91 -3.08 -7.50
N PRO A 325 -23.57 -1.99 -6.79
CA PRO A 325 -24.26 -0.72 -6.99
C PRO A 325 -24.13 -0.25 -8.44
N SER A 326 -25.11 0.52 -8.91
CA SER A 326 -25.09 1.10 -10.26
C SER A 326 -24.09 2.26 -10.40
N GLN A 327 -23.60 2.79 -9.27
CA GLN A 327 -22.57 3.81 -9.20
C GLN A 327 -21.32 3.21 -8.53
N PRO A 328 -20.11 3.77 -8.77
CA PRO A 328 -18.88 3.34 -8.10
C PRO A 328 -19.02 3.38 -6.57
N TYR A 329 -18.41 2.44 -5.85
CA TYR A 329 -18.35 2.42 -4.39
C TYR A 329 -17.85 3.74 -3.80
N GLN A 330 -16.89 4.42 -4.45
CA GLN A 330 -16.38 5.71 -3.98
C GLN A 330 -17.50 6.76 -3.85
N SER A 331 -18.57 6.69 -4.66
CA SER A 331 -19.66 7.68 -4.59
C SER A 331 -20.44 7.63 -3.27
N PHE A 332 -20.25 6.56 -2.50
CA PHE A 332 -20.85 6.38 -1.18
C PHE A 332 -19.88 6.69 -0.02
N ALA A 333 -18.65 7.12 -0.31
CA ALA A 333 -17.61 7.40 0.68
C ALA A 333 -17.54 8.89 1.09
N ASN A 334 -18.63 9.63 0.92
CA ASN A 334 -18.73 11.05 1.28
C ASN A 334 -19.15 11.23 2.74
N GLU A 335 -18.88 12.41 3.30
CA GLU A 335 -19.38 12.78 4.62
C GLU A 335 -20.91 12.86 4.61
N GLU A 336 -21.56 11.92 5.30
CA GLU A 336 -23.00 11.92 5.49
C GLU A 336 -23.35 11.79 6.98
N ARG A 337 -24.46 12.44 7.37
CA ARG A 337 -25.02 12.25 8.71
C ARG A 337 -25.64 10.87 8.79
N LEU A 338 -25.35 10.13 9.86
CA LEU A 338 -25.96 8.82 10.13
C LEU A 338 -27.40 8.92 10.68
N ASP A 339 -28.14 9.98 10.34
CA ASP A 339 -29.49 10.20 10.84
C ASP A 339 -30.42 9.06 10.37
N GLY A 340 -31.18 8.49 11.31
CA GLY A 340 -32.10 7.37 11.02
C GLY A 340 -31.41 6.00 10.87
N VAL A 341 -30.08 5.93 10.85
CA VAL A 341 -29.34 4.65 10.82
C VAL A 341 -29.44 3.97 12.18
N ARG A 342 -29.71 2.66 12.18
CA ARG A 342 -29.76 1.83 13.39
C ARG A 342 -28.51 0.97 13.50
N ILE A 343 -27.64 1.28 14.47
CA ILE A 343 -26.40 0.55 14.70
C ILE A 343 -26.56 -0.36 15.91
N GLY A 344 -26.38 -1.66 15.73
CA GLY A 344 -26.31 -2.63 16.82
C GLY A 344 -24.88 -2.75 17.34
N VAL A 345 -24.66 -2.50 18.63
CA VAL A 345 -23.34 -2.66 19.27
C VAL A 345 -23.28 -4.04 19.92
N VAL A 346 -22.43 -4.91 19.38
CA VAL A 346 -22.06 -6.18 20.03
C VAL A 346 -21.10 -5.85 21.15
N ARG A 347 -21.51 -6.09 22.40
CA ARG A 347 -20.73 -5.72 23.61
C ARG A 347 -19.86 -6.86 24.14
N GLU A 348 -20.20 -8.10 23.78
CA GLU A 348 -19.58 -9.35 24.27
C GLU A 348 -19.40 -10.32 23.11
#